data_AF-A0A6G2PXT4-F1
#
_entry.id   AF-A0A6G2PXT4-F1
#
_cell.length_a   1.000
_cell.length_b   1.000
_cell.length_c   1.000
_cell.angle_alpha   90.00
_cell.angle_beta   90.00
_cell.angle_gamma   90.00
#
_symmetry.space_group_name_H-M   'P 1'
#
loop_
_entity.id
_entity.type
_entity.pdbx_description
1 polymer ?
#
loop_
_entity_poly.entity_id
_entity_poly.type
_entity_poly.pdbx_seq_one_letter_code
_entity_poly.pdbx_strand_id
1 'polypeptide(L)' 'MTFIEPGLSVRDGSAEGPLADAVLSRAARAARLLDDLQEQAPAMTDGQLRDGVHRALRRFTQEQPP' A
#
# COMPACT_ATOMS: atom_id res chain seq x y z
N MET A 1 -7.98 10.16 21.29
CA MET A 1 -7.08 10.80 20.30
C MET A 1 -5.73 10.97 20.97
N THR A 2 -4.69 10.38 20.38
CA THR A 2 -3.30 10.43 20.85
C THR A 2 -2.50 11.23 19.86
N PHE A 3 -1.84 12.29 20.30
CA PHE A 3 -0.94 13.08 19.46
C PHE A 3 0.48 12.54 19.60
N ILE A 4 1.09 12.21 18.47
CA ILE A 4 2.48 11.71 18.42
C ILE A 4 3.43 12.90 18.25
N GLU A 5 3.08 13.83 17.36
CA GLU A 5 3.78 15.10 17.11
C GLU A 5 2.80 16.12 16.49
N PRO A 6 3.17 17.40 16.34
CA PRO A 6 2.27 18.39 15.73
C PRO A 6 1.81 17.96 14.33
N GLY A 7 0.49 17.82 14.15
CA GLY A 7 -0.12 17.33 12.92
C GLY A 7 -0.27 15.81 12.84
N LEU A 8 0.34 15.03 13.74
CA LEU A 8 0.30 13.57 13.75
C LEU A 8 -0.55 13.03 14.90
N SER A 9 -1.70 12.43 14.59
CA SER A 9 -2.60 11.86 15.59
C SER A 9 -3.09 10.45 15.24
N VAL A 10 -3.46 9.71 16.29
CA VAL A 10 -4.12 8.41 16.23
C VAL A 10 -5.42 8.48 17.02
N ARG A 11 -6.51 8.00 16.45
CA ARG A 11 -7.82 7.92 17.10
C ARG A 11 -8.34 6.50 17.01
N ASP A 12 -8.65 5.91 18.15
CA ASP A 12 -9.26 4.57 18.24
C ASP A 12 -8.44 3.49 17.48
N GLY A 13 -7.11 3.62 17.50
CA GLY A 13 -6.18 2.74 16.78
C GLY A 13 -6.02 3.03 15.28
N SER A 14 -6.75 4.01 14.75
CA SER A 14 -6.64 4.47 13.36
C SER A 14 -5.74 5.71 13.27
N ALA A 15 -4.85 5.74 12.29
CA ALA A 15 -4.04 6.91 12.03
C ALA A 15 -4.88 8.04 11.40
N GLU A 16 -4.56 9.28 11.76
CA GLU A 16 -5.13 10.51 11.20
C GLU A 16 -3.99 11.42 10.68
N GLY A 17 -4.32 12.36 9.80
CA GLY A 17 -3.35 13.33 9.28
C GLY A 17 -2.24 12.68 8.43
N PRO A 18 -0.96 13.10 8.54
CA PRO A 18 0.13 12.64 7.70
C PRO A 18 0.34 11.12 7.67
N LEU A 19 0.04 10.40 8.76
CA LEU A 19 0.09 8.94 8.76
C LEU A 19 -1.03 8.33 7.92
N ALA A 20 -2.25 8.88 7.97
CA ALA A 20 -3.35 8.45 7.11
C ALA A 20 -3.01 8.72 5.63
N ASP A 21 -2.44 9.89 5.32
CA ASP A 21 -2.01 10.25 3.97
C ASP A 21 -0.90 9.32 3.44
N ALA A 22 0.06 8.95 4.29
CA ALA A 22 1.10 8.00 3.96
C ALA A 22 0.52 6.60 3.64
N VAL A 23 -0.44 6.13 4.45
CA VAL A 23 -1.15 4.86 4.21
C VAL A 23 -1.95 4.92 2.90
N LEU A 24 -2.67 6.02 2.64
CA LEU A 24 -3.43 6.22 1.41
C LEU A 24 -2.52 6.27 0.17
N SER A 25 -1.41 6.99 0.24
CA SER A 25 -0.40 7.04 -0.83
C SER A 25 0.18 5.66 -1.15
N ARG A 26 0.42 4.85 -0.11
CA ARG A 26 0.88 3.48 -0.25
C ARG A 26 -0.19 2.56 -0.84
N ALA A 27 -1.44 2.69 -0.39
CA ALA A 27 -2.58 1.97 -0.93
C ALA A 27 -2.77 2.27 -2.43
N ALA A 28 -2.72 3.55 -2.82
CA ALA A 28 -2.84 3.97 -4.22
C ALA A 28 -1.73 3.39 -5.11
N ARG A 29 -0.49 3.31 -4.62
CA ARG A 29 0.62 2.69 -5.36
C ARG A 29 0.45 1.18 -5.51
N ALA A 30 -0.01 0.50 -4.47
CA ALA A 30 -0.28 -0.93 -4.53
C ALA A 30 -1.47 -1.23 -5.46
N ALA A 31 -2.51 -0.41 -5.43
CA ALA A 31 -3.68 -0.52 -6.32
C ALA A 31 -3.26 -0.43 -7.80
N ARG A 32 -2.46 0.57 -8.18
CA ARG A 32 -1.96 0.70 -9.57
C ARG A 32 -1.21 -0.55 -10.03
N LEU A 33 -0.37 -1.14 -9.16
CA LEU A 33 0.35 -2.37 -9.50
C LEU A 33 -0.58 -3.57 -9.70
N LEU A 34 -1.71 -3.62 -8.97
CA LEU A 34 -2.72 -4.66 -9.15
C LEU A 34 -3.55 -4.41 -10.41
N ASP A 35 -3.87 -3.16 -10.73
CA ASP A 35 -4.55 -2.80 -11.98
C ASP A 35 -3.71 -3.20 -13.19
N ASP A 36 -2.41 -2.81 -13.22
CA ASP A 36 -1.46 -3.20 -14.28
C ASP A 36 -1.35 -4.73 -14.40
N LEU A 37 -1.35 -5.44 -13.27
CA LEU A 37 -1.27 -6.90 -13.22
C LEU A 37 -2.56 -7.54 -13.75
N GLN A 38 -3.72 -6.96 -13.45
CA GLN A 38 -5.01 -7.43 -13.92
C GLN A 38 -5.13 -7.29 -15.45
N GLU A 39 -4.63 -6.19 -16.02
CA GLU A 39 -4.56 -6.00 -17.47
C GLU A 39 -3.68 -7.06 -18.16
N GLN A 40 -2.56 -7.44 -17.53
CA GLN A 40 -1.59 -8.39 -18.08
C GLN A 40 -1.92 -9.86 -17.76
N ALA A 41 -2.79 -10.12 -16.79
CA ALA A 41 -3.12 -11.45 -16.28
C ALA A 41 -3.43 -12.49 -17.37
N PRO A 42 -4.15 -12.18 -18.47
CA PRO A 42 -4.44 -13.17 -19.51
C PRO A 42 -3.20 -13.72 -20.24
N ALA A 43 -2.08 -12.99 -20.22
CA ALA A 43 -0.83 -13.35 -20.88
C ALA A 43 0.24 -13.90 -19.91
N MET A 44 -0.08 -14.00 -18.62
CA MET A 44 0.85 -14.41 -17.57
C MET A 44 0.63 -15.87 -17.19
N THR A 45 1.72 -16.52 -16.77
CA THR A 45 1.63 -17.79 -16.05
C THR A 45 1.20 -17.56 -14.61
N ASP A 46 0.61 -18.58 -13.98
CA ASP A 46 0.21 -18.53 -12.56
C ASP A 46 1.36 -18.13 -11.63
N GLY A 47 2.59 -18.58 -11.94
CA GLY A 47 3.79 -18.21 -11.19
C GLY A 47 4.12 -16.72 -11.29
N GLN A 48 4.03 -16.15 -12.49
CA GLN A 48 4.23 -14.71 -12.71
C GLN A 48 3.13 -13.88 -12.04
N LEU A 49 1.88 -14.35 -12.10
CA LEU A 49 0.74 -13.69 -11.47
C LEU A 49 0.91 -13.66 -9.95
N ARG A 50 1.25 -14.81 -9.34
CA ARG A 50 1.52 -14.93 -7.91
C ARG A 50 2.65 -13.99 -7.45
N ASP A 51 3.76 -13.96 -8.19
CA ASP A 51 4.90 -13.10 -7.87
C ASP A 51 4.57 -11.61 -7.98
N GLY A 52 3.74 -11.24 -8.96
CA GLY A 52 3.29 -9.87 -9.14
C GLY A 52 2.35 -9.41 -8.02
N VAL A 53 1.35 -10.23 -7.65
CA VAL A 53 0.48 -9.98 -6.49
C VAL A 53 1.31 -9.86 -5.21
N HIS A 54 2.25 -10.78 -4.99
CA HIS A 54 3.13 -10.75 -3.83
C HIS A 54 3.94 -9.45 -3.76
N ARG A 55 4.46 -8.95 -4.89
CA ARG A 55 5.18 -7.67 -4.96
C ARG A 55 4.28 -6.47 -4.67
N ALA A 56 3.05 -6.44 -5.20
CA ALA A 56 2.10 -5.35 -4.93
C ALA A 56 1.74 -5.29 -3.44
N LEU A 57 1.44 -6.44 -2.82
CA LEU A 57 1.14 -6.53 -1.39
C LEU A 57 2.34 -6.19 -0.51
N ARG A 58 3.55 -6.63 -0.88
CA ARG A 58 4.78 -6.27 -0.16
C ARG A 58 5.01 -4.76 -0.15
N ARG A 59 4.69 -4.05 -1.24
CA ARG A 59 4.79 -2.58 -1.30
C ARG A 59 3.72 -1.88 -0.46
N PHE A 60 2.57 -2.51 -0.24
CA PHE A 60 1.55 -2.03 0.69
C PHE A 60 1.94 -2.21 2.17
N THR A 61 2.75 -3.22 2.49
CA THR A 61 3.11 -3.51 3.89
C THR A 61 4.46 -2.92 4.30
N GLN A 62 5.38 -2.67 3.37
CA GLN A 62 6.72 -2.17 3.68
C GLN A 62 6.82 -0.65 3.69
N GLU A 63 7.33 -0.08 4.78
CA GLU A 63 7.80 1.32 4.85
C GLU A 63 8.85 1.50 3.76
N GLN A 64 8.72 2.57 2.96
CA GLN A 64 9.72 2.83 1.93
C GLN A 64 11.08 2.85 2.62
N PRO A 65 12.12 2.21 2.05
CA PRO A 65 13.46 2.56 2.49
C PRO A 65 13.69 4.04 2.14
N PRO A 66 14.49 4.75 2.94
CA PRO A 66 14.72 6.19 2.82
C PRO A 66 15.22 6.61 1.45
#